data_AF-A0A522RK06-F1
#
_entry.id   AF-A0A522RK06-F1
#
_cell.length_a   1.000
_cell.length_b   1.000
_cell.length_c   1.000
_cell.angle_alpha   90.00
_cell.angle_beta   90.00
_cell.angle_gamma   90.00
#
_symmetry.space_group_name_H-M   'P 1'
#
loop_
_entity.id
_entity.type
_entity.pdbx_description
1 polymer ?
#
loop_
_entity_poly.entity_id
_entity_poly.type
_entity_poly.pdbx_seq_one_letter_code
_entity_poly.pdbx_strand_id
1 'polypeptide(L)' 'IENIFSLDGLGLLGYRSILDRDYPVVFANLYIMSLIGLFVSLISDLTYTWVDPRIDFERRDV' A
#
# COMPACT_ATOMS: atom_id res chain seq x y z
N ILE A 1 -13.90 -8.46 12.75
CA ILE A 1 -13.37 -9.70 12.13
C ILE A 1 -12.05 -10.08 12.82
N GLU A 2 -11.01 -9.23 12.84
CA GLU A 2 -9.74 -9.51 13.55
C GLU A 2 -9.89 -9.81 15.06
N ASN A 3 -10.68 -9.02 15.81
CA ASN A 3 -10.96 -9.32 17.23
C ASN A 3 -11.81 -10.60 17.46
N ILE A 4 -12.63 -11.00 16.48
CA ILE A 4 -13.51 -12.17 16.61
C ILE A 4 -12.74 -13.47 16.34
N PHE A 5 -11.70 -13.39 15.51
CA PHE A 5 -10.82 -14.50 15.16
C PHE A 5 -9.47 -14.48 15.91
N SER A 6 -9.29 -13.58 16.87
CA SER A 6 -8.02 -13.36 17.59
C SER A 6 -6.80 -13.25 16.65
N LEU A 7 -6.98 -12.60 15.51
CA LEU A 7 -5.90 -12.33 14.56
C LEU A 7 -5.31 -10.96 14.89
N ASP A 8 -4.01 -10.92 15.18
CA ASP A 8 -3.25 -9.67 15.32
C ASP A 8 -2.95 -9.10 13.93
N GLY A 9 -3.93 -8.42 13.35
CA GLY A 9 -3.80 -7.74 12.06
C GLY A 9 -3.26 -6.32 12.17
N LEU A 10 -2.77 -5.81 11.04
CA LEU A 10 -2.29 -4.42 10.91
C LEU A 10 -3.41 -3.39 11.13
N GLY A 11 -4.66 -3.76 10.84
CA GLY A 11 -5.83 -2.92 11.10
C GLY A 11 -6.13 -2.77 12.60
N LEU A 12 -6.12 -3.89 13.33
CA LEU A 12 -6.26 -3.91 14.79
C LEU A 12 -5.09 -3.19 15.49
N LEU A 13 -3.86 -3.39 15.00
CA LEU A 13 -2.67 -2.70 15.51
C LEU A 13 -2.82 -1.18 15.36
N GLY A 14 -3.13 -0.69 14.15
CA GLY A 14 -3.35 0.74 13.92
C GLY A 14 -4.49 1.33 14.76
N TYR A 15 -5.59 0.58 14.93
CA TYR A 15 -6.70 1.01 15.78
C TYR A 15 -6.30 1.15 17.25
N ARG A 16 -5.59 0.17 17.81
CA ARG A 16 -5.08 0.22 19.19
C ARG A 16 -4.06 1.35 19.36
N SER A 17 -3.13 1.52 18.43
CA SER A 17 -2.13 2.58 18.50
C SER A 17 -2.74 3.99 18.51
N ILE A 18 -3.85 4.21 17.82
CA ILE A 18 -4.57 5.49 17.89
C ILE A 18 -5.18 5.71 19.29
N LEU A 19 -5.79 4.67 19.86
CA LEU A 19 -6.39 4.73 21.20
C LEU A 19 -5.34 4.95 22.29
N ASP A 20 -4.21 4.25 22.20
CA ASP A 20 -3.08 4.34 23.13
C ASP A 20 -2.19 5.57 22.87
N ARG A 21 -2.55 6.40 21.88
CA ARG A 21 -1.80 7.60 21.44
C ARG A 21 -0.34 7.30 21.08
N ASP A 22 -0.10 6.10 20.57
CA ASP A 22 1.20 5.67 20.06
C ASP A 22 1.41 6.20 18.65
N TYR A 23 1.74 7.49 18.55
CA TYR A 23 1.97 8.18 17.29
C TYR A 23 3.06 7.50 16.42
N PRO A 24 4.21 7.05 16.96
CA PRO A 24 5.20 6.31 16.17
C PRO A 24 4.62 5.12 15.42
N VAL A 25 3.82 4.27 16.07
CA VAL A 25 3.25 3.09 15.42
C VAL A 25 2.18 3.46 14.41
N VAL A 26 1.37 4.49 14.69
CA VAL A 26 0.40 5.02 13.72
C VAL A 26 1.09 5.50 12.44
N PHE A 27 2.16 6.30 12.56
CA PHE A 27 2.91 6.78 11.40
C PHE A 27 3.63 5.65 10.66
N ALA A 28 4.19 4.68 11.37
CA ALA A 28 4.80 3.50 10.75
C ALA A 28 3.78 2.70 9.93
N ASN A 29 2.58 2.49 10.47
CA ASN A 29 1.52 1.75 9.78
C ASN A 29 1.05 2.50 8.52
N LEU A 30 0.87 3.82 8.61
CA LEU A 30 0.53 4.66 7.45
C LEU A 30 1.62 4.61 6.38
N TYR A 31 2.89 4.75 6.78
CA TYR A 31 4.03 4.69 5.88
C TYR A 31 4.10 3.36 5.13
N ILE A 32 3.96 2.22 5.84
CA ILE A 32 4.01 0.89 5.23
C ILE A 32 2.86 0.70 4.25
N MET A 33 1.64 1.10 4.61
CA MET A 33 0.47 1.00 3.71
C MET A 33 0.66 1.84 2.44
N SER A 34 1.15 3.07 2.56
CA SER A 34 1.45 3.92 1.41
C SER A 34 2.59 3.36 0.56
N LEU A 35 3.64 2.83 1.17
CA LEU A 35 4.77 2.23 0.48
C LEU A 35 4.35 0.99 -0.32
N ILE A 36 3.56 0.11 0.28
CA ILE A 36 3.00 -1.06 -0.41
C ILE A 36 2.12 -0.63 -1.58
N GLY A 37 1.26 0.37 -1.38
CA GLY A 37 0.41 0.91 -2.45
C GLY A 37 1.24 1.42 -3.63
N LEU A 38 2.31 2.16 -3.35
CA LEU A 38 3.25 2.64 -4.38
C LEU A 38 4.01 1.50 -5.05
N PHE A 39 4.40 0.48 -4.29
CA PHE A 39 5.08 -0.68 -4.83
C PHE A 39 4.18 -1.49 -5.76
N VAL A 40 2.91 -1.67 -5.37
CA VAL A 40 1.89 -2.32 -6.20
C VAL A 40 1.60 -1.50 -7.45
N SER A 41 1.48 -0.17 -7.35
CA SER A 41 1.29 0.68 -8.54
C SER A 41 2.50 0.61 -9.48
N LEU A 42 3.72 0.60 -8.95
CA LEU A 42 4.94 0.46 -9.76
C LEU A 42 5.01 -0.90 -10.45
N ILE A 43 4.69 -1.98 -9.74
CA ILE A 43 4.61 -3.33 -10.33
C ILE A 43 3.53 -3.36 -11.40
N SER A 44 2.38 -2.72 -11.15
CA SER A 44 1.29 -2.62 -12.11
C SER A 44 1.76 -1.93 -13.38
N ASP A 45 2.41 -0.77 -13.27
CA ASP A 45 2.94 -0.03 -14.40
C ASP A 45 3.95 -0.87 -15.20
N LEU A 46 4.89 -1.54 -14.52
CA LEU A 46 5.88 -2.41 -15.17
C LEU A 46 5.21 -3.61 -15.86
N THR A 47 4.23 -4.23 -15.20
CA THR A 47 3.46 -5.35 -15.74
C THR A 47 2.67 -4.92 -16.96
N TYR A 48 2.08 -3.73 -16.94
CA TYR A 48 1.37 -3.18 -18.08
C TYR A 48 2.30 -2.97 -19.27
N THR A 49 3.50 -2.40 -19.08
CA THR A 49 4.48 -2.23 -20.16
C THR A 49 4.99 -3.57 -20.70
N TRP A 50 5.16 -4.59 -19.84
CA TRP A 50 5.62 -5.92 -20.28
C TRP A 50 4.54 -6.75 -20.97
N VAL A 51 3.30 -6.69 -20.51
CA VAL A 51 2.19 -7.45 -21.07
C VAL A 51 1.61 -6.78 -22.32
N ASP A 52 1.60 -5.45 -22.37
CA ASP A 52 1.15 -4.69 -23.55
C ASP A 52 2.22 -3.69 -24.03
N PRO A 53 3.12 -4.11 -24.95
CA PRO A 53 4.15 -3.25 -25.51
C PRO A 53 3.60 -2.16 -26.44
N ARG A 54 2.26 -2.02 -26.59
CA ARG A 54 1.64 -0.86 -27.28
C ARG A 54 1.52 0.37 -26.39
N ILE A 55 1.68 0.24 -25.06
CA ILE A 55 1.85 1.37 -24.15
C ILE A 55 3.30 1.86 -24.29
N ASP A 56 3.58 2.35 -25.50
CA ASP A 56 4.86 2.93 -25.86
C ASP A 56 4.84 4.38 -25.40
N PHE A 57 5.73 4.74 -24.47
CA PHE A 57 5.92 6.12 -24.02
C PHE A 57 6.42 7.03 -25.16
N GLU A 58 6.73 6.48 -26.33
CA GLU A 58 7.16 7.21 -27.53
C GLU A 58 6.05 8.05 -28.20
N ARG A 59 4.75 7.75 -28.02
CA ARG A 59 3.65 8.54 -28.63
C ARG A 59 3.07 9.63 -27.72
N ARG A 60 3.93 10.35 -27.00
CA ARG A 60 3.64 11.75 -26.69
C ARG A 60 4.10 12.59 -27.87
N ASP A 61 3.36 12.51 -28.98
CA ASP A 61 3.42 13.47 -30.07
C ASP A 61 3.00 14.83 -29.51
N VAL A 62 3.99 15.70 -29.25
CA VAL A 62 3.84 17.15 -29.15
C VAL A 62 4.19 17.79 -30.48
#